data_AF-B7ANU8-F1
#
_entry.id   AF-B7ANU8-F1
#
_cell.length_a   1.000
_cell.length_b   1.000
_cell.length_c   1.000
_cell.angle_alpha   90.00
_cell.angle_beta   90.00
_cell.angle_gamma   90.00
#
_symmetry.space_group_name_H-M   'P 1'
#
loop_
_entity.id
_entity.type
_entity.pdbx_description
1 polymer ?
#
loop_
_entity_poly.entity_id
_entity_poly.type
_entity_poly.pdbx_seq_one_letter_code
_entity_poly.pdbx_strand_id
1 'polypeptide(L)'
;MRKNIKTGTFYTKYTRAASITLAAGLIVSGLAGCGFSNIDSAATQPGNTIVSSETSGVADNLTTGVTDLSDKTGASMTSGAVSSQAATSAANRTMGVCGLYIYDEASGARRFVDRTYASTWEKGRDIMCFEVFNTREASLPGKVFKYMWEPVWFTPDDAAKYRIGYAVDFTLKDGTKIHKMLIEPEDTLEYKKYMEFYMYDDYHQTPGVWYSHVEQSAYNSDTILTSIKFTAGQEYDKIDGKVTLTAFIYDPAAGQFDKAGNYTGSVYYSIDVVNR
;
A
#
# COMPACT_ATOMS: atom_id res chain seq x y z
N MET A 1 13.91 8.88 -59.72
CA MET A 1 13.06 9.08 -58.53
C MET A 1 13.82 8.58 -57.30
N ARG A 2 13.97 9.39 -56.24
CA ARG A 2 14.48 8.96 -54.93
C ARG A 2 13.53 9.56 -53.88
N LYS A 3 12.90 8.73 -53.04
CA LYS A 3 12.03 9.20 -51.96
C LYS A 3 12.84 9.37 -50.68
N ASN A 4 12.73 10.55 -50.07
CA ASN A 4 13.27 10.83 -48.76
C ASN A 4 12.47 10.07 -47.69
N ILE A 5 13.15 9.46 -46.73
CA ILE A 5 12.60 9.18 -45.40
C ILE A 5 13.38 10.06 -44.43
N LYS A 6 12.71 11.07 -43.86
CA LYS A 6 13.26 11.85 -42.76
C LYS A 6 13.06 11.07 -41.47
N THR A 7 14.13 10.82 -40.73
CA THR A 7 14.07 10.36 -39.35
C THR A 7 13.41 11.44 -38.48
N GLY A 8 12.37 11.05 -37.73
CA GLY A 8 11.65 11.94 -36.82
C GLY A 8 12.42 12.17 -35.52
N THR A 9 12.51 13.43 -35.10
CA THR A 9 13.18 13.86 -33.87
C THR A 9 12.47 13.34 -32.62
N PHE A 10 13.21 12.70 -31.71
CA PHE A 10 12.73 12.45 -30.34
C PHE A 10 12.62 13.78 -29.59
N TYR A 11 11.47 14.05 -28.97
CA TYR A 11 11.23 15.27 -28.22
C TYR A 11 11.94 15.25 -26.86
N THR A 12 13.10 15.90 -26.77
CA THR A 12 13.69 16.31 -25.49
C THR A 12 12.96 17.54 -24.94
N LYS A 13 12.27 17.35 -23.81
CA LYS A 13 11.93 18.38 -22.82
C LYS A 13 12.20 17.75 -21.45
N TYR A 14 12.79 18.39 -20.43
CA TYR A 14 13.07 19.81 -20.23
C TYR A 14 14.51 20.02 -19.71
N THR A 15 15.22 21.01 -20.22
CA THR A 15 16.41 21.57 -19.55
C THR A 15 16.02 22.89 -18.88
N ARG A 16 16.01 22.93 -17.55
CA ARG A 16 16.04 24.18 -16.79
C ARG A 16 16.98 24.06 -15.60
N ALA A 17 18.07 24.82 -15.65
CA ALA A 17 18.89 25.07 -14.47
C ALA A 17 18.15 26.02 -13.53
N ALA A 18 18.08 25.66 -12.25
CA ALA A 18 17.71 26.56 -11.17
C ALA A 18 18.59 26.21 -9.95
N SER A 19 19.51 27.11 -9.61
CA SER A 19 20.33 26.98 -8.39
C SER A 19 19.43 27.15 -7.17
N ILE A 20 19.44 26.20 -6.25
CA ILE A 20 18.77 26.32 -4.95
C ILE A 20 19.82 26.26 -3.84
N THR A 21 19.88 27.33 -3.05
CA THR A 21 20.74 27.43 -1.86
C THR A 21 20.21 26.50 -0.77
N LEU A 22 21.07 25.63 -0.26
CA LEU A 22 20.74 24.68 0.79
C LEU A 22 20.58 25.39 2.15
N ALA A 23 19.35 25.49 2.65
CA ALA A 23 19.06 25.86 4.03
C ALA A 23 18.74 24.59 4.83
N ALA A 24 19.72 24.07 5.57
CA ALA A 24 19.56 22.86 6.38
C ALA A 24 18.73 23.13 7.65
N GLY A 25 17.40 23.03 7.53
CA GLY A 25 16.48 22.98 8.66
C GLY A 25 16.26 21.54 9.12
N LEU A 26 16.99 21.08 10.14
CA LEU A 26 16.86 19.72 10.67
C LEU A 26 15.57 19.60 11.51
N ILE A 27 14.48 19.13 10.89
CA ILE A 27 13.26 18.75 11.62
C ILE A 27 13.27 17.24 11.80
N VAL A 28 13.53 16.79 13.03
CA VAL A 28 13.40 15.38 13.41
C VAL A 28 11.92 15.08 13.69
N SER A 29 11.19 14.70 12.64
CA SER A 29 9.90 14.03 12.77
C SER A 29 10.13 12.52 12.98
N GLY A 30 9.37 11.89 13.87
CA GLY A 30 9.53 10.47 14.18
C GLY A 30 9.08 9.60 13.01
N LEU A 31 10.04 9.02 12.26
CA LEU A 31 9.73 8.13 11.13
C LEU A 31 9.21 6.77 11.62
N ALA A 32 7.88 6.64 11.69
CA ALA A 32 7.25 5.33 11.63
C ALA A 32 7.26 4.82 10.17
N GLY A 33 7.92 3.70 9.93
CA GLY A 33 7.83 2.96 8.67
C GLY A 33 6.55 2.12 8.63
N CYS A 34 6.09 1.78 7.42
CA CYS A 34 5.02 0.79 7.26
C CYS A 34 5.53 -0.60 7.71
N GLY A 35 4.74 -1.31 8.52
CA GLY A 35 5.03 -2.71 8.86
C GLY A 35 6.20 -2.96 9.82
N PHE A 36 6.34 -2.18 10.90
CA PHE A 36 7.22 -2.56 12.02
C PHE A 36 6.71 -3.80 12.79
N SER A 37 6.94 -4.98 12.22
CA SER A 37 7.17 -6.19 13.01
C SER A 37 8.67 -6.47 12.99
N ASN A 38 9.40 -6.05 14.05
CA ASN A 38 10.68 -6.62 14.55
C ASN A 38 11.46 -5.74 15.56
N ILE A 39 10.83 -4.85 16.33
CA ILE A 39 11.45 -4.24 17.53
C ILE A 39 10.46 -4.27 18.70
N ASP A 40 10.85 -4.90 19.82
CA ASP A 40 10.14 -4.77 21.09
C ASP A 40 10.31 -3.34 21.62
N SER A 41 9.29 -2.50 21.47
CA SER A 41 9.15 -1.24 22.21
C SER A 41 7.70 -0.80 22.25
N ALA A 42 7.10 -0.83 23.45
CA ALA A 42 5.71 -0.48 23.66
C ALA A 42 5.48 1.03 23.49
N ALA A 43 4.65 1.40 22.51
CA ALA A 43 4.06 2.73 22.39
C ALA A 43 2.58 2.59 21.98
N THR A 44 1.73 2.31 22.96
CA THR A 44 0.27 2.12 22.78
C THR A 44 -0.38 3.31 22.04
N GLN A 45 -0.92 3.06 20.85
CA GLN A 45 -1.86 3.99 20.21
C GLN A 45 -3.26 3.81 20.82
N PRO A 46 -4.06 4.88 20.95
CA PRO A 46 -5.44 4.78 21.45
C PRO A 46 -6.34 4.03 20.46
N GLY A 47 -7.25 3.21 20.99
CA GLY A 47 -8.00 2.21 20.23
C GLY A 47 -8.86 2.76 19.08
N ASN A 48 -8.70 2.16 17.91
CA ASN A 48 -9.54 2.42 16.74
C ASN A 48 -10.67 1.38 16.62
N THR A 49 -11.90 1.85 16.42
CA THR A 49 -13.05 0.97 16.16
C THR A 49 -13.17 0.68 14.67
N ILE A 50 -13.05 -0.59 14.27
CA ILE A 50 -13.45 -1.07 12.96
C ILE A 50 -14.96 -1.39 13.04
N VAL A 51 -15.79 -0.69 12.27
CA VAL A 51 -17.23 -0.96 12.24
C VAL A 51 -17.52 -2.03 11.19
N SER A 52 -17.57 -3.28 11.62
CA SER A 52 -17.99 -4.43 10.80
C SER A 52 -19.46 -4.75 11.08
N SER A 53 -20.33 -4.66 10.07
CA SER A 53 -21.74 -5.03 10.21
C SER A 53 -21.95 -6.52 9.93
N GLU A 54 -21.82 -7.36 10.95
CA GLU A 54 -22.16 -8.78 10.85
C GLU A 54 -23.68 -9.00 10.91
N THR A 55 -24.19 -9.87 10.03
CA THR A 55 -25.55 -10.42 10.13
C THR A 55 -25.45 -11.89 10.55
N SER A 56 -26.31 -12.28 11.50
CA SER A 56 -26.17 -13.50 12.29
C SER A 56 -26.80 -14.75 11.64
N GLY A 57 -26.20 -15.92 11.90
CA GLY A 57 -26.57 -17.18 11.24
C GLY A 57 -26.16 -18.48 11.96
N VAL A 58 -26.39 -18.55 13.28
CA VAL A 58 -26.73 -19.74 14.11
C VAL A 58 -26.15 -21.14 13.75
N ALA A 59 -25.27 -21.64 14.63
CA ALA A 59 -25.13 -23.03 15.16
C ALA A 59 -24.93 -24.22 14.17
N ASP A 60 -24.48 -25.41 14.56
CA ASP A 60 -23.89 -25.97 15.79
C ASP A 60 -23.10 -27.23 15.39
N ASN A 61 -22.09 -27.67 16.14
CA ASN A 61 -22.07 -29.01 16.76
C ASN A 61 -20.83 -29.25 17.64
N LEU A 62 -21.08 -29.95 18.74
CA LEU A 62 -20.19 -30.30 19.83
C LEU A 62 -19.69 -31.75 19.67
N THR A 63 -18.42 -32.03 19.98
CA THR A 63 -18.04 -33.38 20.48
C THR A 63 -16.85 -33.29 21.43
N THR A 64 -17.00 -33.88 22.62
CA THR A 64 -16.03 -33.90 23.73
C THR A 64 -15.27 -35.23 23.83
N GLY A 65 -14.03 -35.20 24.35
CA GLY A 65 -13.23 -36.40 24.67
C GLY A 65 -11.95 -36.09 25.46
N VAL A 66 -11.57 -36.96 26.41
CA VAL A 66 -10.50 -36.78 27.44
C VAL A 66 -9.91 -38.17 27.82
N THR A 67 -8.79 -38.37 28.54
CA THR A 67 -8.10 -37.60 29.61
C THR A 67 -6.55 -37.64 29.53
N ASP A 68 -5.92 -36.69 30.25
CA ASP A 68 -4.68 -36.83 31.05
C ASP A 68 -3.27 -37.21 30.50
N LEU A 69 -2.38 -36.22 30.65
CA LEU A 69 -1.11 -36.23 31.44
C LEU A 69 -0.09 -37.39 31.33
N SER A 70 1.14 -37.06 30.89
CA SER A 70 2.37 -37.14 31.73
C SER A 70 3.65 -36.66 31.01
N ASP A 71 4.66 -36.23 31.78
CA ASP A 71 5.91 -35.60 31.30
C ASP A 71 6.90 -36.54 30.60
N LYS A 72 7.59 -36.05 29.55
CA LYS A 72 9.03 -35.68 29.62
C LYS A 72 9.68 -35.27 28.28
N THR A 73 10.42 -34.16 28.34
CA THR A 73 11.66 -33.82 27.59
C THR A 73 12.00 -34.62 26.33
N GLY A 74 11.90 -33.98 25.16
CA GLY A 74 12.54 -34.43 23.92
C GLY A 74 12.43 -33.37 22.82
N ALA A 75 13.54 -32.73 22.45
CA ALA A 75 13.55 -31.76 21.36
C ALA A 75 13.35 -32.47 20.01
N SER A 76 12.34 -32.05 19.25
CA SER A 76 12.20 -32.42 17.84
C SER A 76 11.55 -31.29 17.05
N MET A 77 12.35 -30.66 16.20
CA MET A 77 11.87 -29.74 15.17
C MET A 77 10.99 -30.52 14.19
N THR A 78 9.67 -30.46 14.37
CA THR A 78 8.72 -30.98 13.40
C THR A 78 8.07 -29.82 12.65
N SER A 79 8.38 -29.73 11.36
CA SER A 79 7.81 -28.77 10.44
C SER A 79 6.31 -29.02 10.30
N GLY A 80 5.50 -28.27 11.05
CA GLY A 80 4.06 -28.27 10.90
C GLY A 80 3.70 -27.81 9.49
N ALA A 81 3.05 -28.69 8.73
CA ALA A 81 2.70 -28.42 7.34
C ALA A 81 1.76 -27.22 7.24
N VAL A 82 2.26 -26.10 6.70
CA VAL A 82 1.39 -25.02 6.22
C VAL A 82 0.54 -25.62 5.10
N SER A 83 -0.77 -25.51 5.23
CA SER A 83 -1.74 -26.29 4.45
C SER A 83 -1.53 -26.15 2.93
N SER A 84 -1.46 -27.29 2.25
CA SER A 84 -1.34 -27.41 0.78
C SER A 84 -2.46 -26.71 -0.02
N GLN A 85 -3.53 -26.31 0.66
CA GLN A 85 -4.67 -25.56 0.14
C GLN A 85 -4.32 -24.11 -0.23
N ALA A 86 -3.36 -23.48 0.46
CA ALA A 86 -2.86 -22.15 0.10
C ALA A 86 -1.97 -22.22 -1.16
N ALA A 87 -1.08 -23.21 -1.23
CA ALA A 87 -0.14 -23.39 -2.35
C ALA A 87 -0.85 -23.74 -3.68
N THR A 88 -1.94 -24.52 -3.62
CA THR A 88 -2.73 -24.86 -4.83
C THR A 88 -3.60 -23.69 -5.33
N SER A 89 -3.83 -22.67 -4.51
CA SER A 89 -4.62 -21.48 -4.90
C SER A 89 -3.82 -20.39 -5.62
N ALA A 90 -2.48 -20.43 -5.59
CA ALA A 90 -1.62 -19.45 -6.27
C ALA A 90 -1.54 -19.68 -7.79
N ALA A 91 -1.54 -20.94 -8.24
CA ALA A 91 -1.24 -21.32 -9.62
C ALA A 91 -2.34 -21.05 -10.66
N ASN A 92 -3.48 -20.47 -10.26
CA ASN A 92 -4.66 -20.27 -11.12
C ASN A 92 -5.36 -18.91 -10.93
N ARG A 93 -4.74 -17.95 -10.22
CA ARG A 93 -5.30 -16.59 -10.06
C ARG A 93 -4.91 -15.72 -11.25
N THR A 94 -5.88 -15.34 -12.07
CA THR A 94 -5.69 -14.33 -13.11
C THR A 94 -5.52 -12.96 -12.47
N MET A 95 -4.55 -12.16 -12.92
CA MET A 95 -4.46 -10.72 -12.61
C MET A 95 -5.80 -10.05 -12.93
N GLY A 96 -6.51 -9.59 -11.88
CA GLY A 96 -7.91 -9.16 -12.06
C GLY A 96 -8.57 -8.46 -10.88
N VAL A 97 -7.91 -8.36 -9.72
CA VAL A 97 -8.42 -7.61 -8.57
C VAL A 97 -7.33 -6.76 -7.94
N CYS A 98 -7.71 -5.64 -7.36
CA CYS A 98 -6.87 -4.83 -6.49
C CYS A 98 -7.59 -4.72 -5.15
N GLY A 99 -6.85 -4.77 -4.04
CA GLY A 99 -7.37 -4.53 -2.70
C GLY A 99 -6.39 -3.71 -1.86
N LEU A 100 -6.95 -2.83 -1.04
CA LEU A 100 -6.21 -1.99 -0.09
C LEU A 100 -6.39 -2.56 1.32
N TYR A 101 -5.27 -2.70 2.02
CA TYR A 101 -5.19 -3.35 3.32
C TYR A 101 -4.49 -2.47 4.35
N ILE A 102 -4.83 -2.66 5.61
CA ILE A 102 -4.13 -2.06 6.75
C ILE A 102 -3.58 -3.16 7.65
N TYR A 103 -2.44 -2.91 8.29
CA TYR A 103 -1.90 -3.82 9.30
C TYR A 103 -2.65 -3.63 10.64
N ASP A 104 -3.22 -4.71 11.14
CA ASP A 104 -3.90 -4.78 12.44
C ASP A 104 -2.92 -5.38 13.46
N GLU A 105 -2.29 -4.52 14.26
CA GLU A 105 -1.30 -4.92 15.28
C GLU A 105 -1.86 -5.92 16.29
N ALA A 106 -3.16 -5.88 16.60
CA ALA A 106 -3.77 -6.73 17.62
C ALA A 106 -3.92 -8.18 17.15
N SER A 107 -4.17 -8.41 15.86
CA SER A 107 -4.19 -9.75 15.27
C SER A 107 -2.87 -10.16 14.59
N GLY A 108 -2.00 -9.19 14.29
CA GLY A 108 -0.81 -9.41 13.47
C GLY A 108 -1.14 -9.80 12.02
N ALA A 109 -2.33 -9.43 11.53
CA ALA A 109 -2.81 -9.72 10.18
C ALA A 109 -3.03 -8.43 9.38
N ARG A 110 -3.13 -8.56 8.05
CA ARG A 110 -3.66 -7.48 7.22
C ARG A 110 -5.18 -7.59 7.17
N ARG A 111 -5.87 -6.46 7.23
CA ARG A 111 -7.34 -6.34 7.11
C ARG A 111 -7.68 -5.59 5.82
N PHE A 112 -8.59 -6.15 5.03
CA PHE A 112 -9.11 -5.49 3.84
C PHE A 112 -9.94 -4.27 4.25
N VAL A 113 -9.71 -3.12 3.61
CA VAL A 113 -10.51 -1.92 3.84
C VAL A 113 -11.72 -1.93 2.90
N ASP A 114 -12.88 -2.36 3.41
CA ASP A 114 -14.14 -2.25 2.65
C ASP A 114 -14.61 -0.80 2.62
N ARG A 115 -14.40 -0.14 1.47
CA ARG A 115 -14.80 1.24 1.11
C ARG A 115 -14.29 2.40 1.95
N THR A 116 -14.06 2.27 3.26
CA THR A 116 -13.80 3.43 4.11
C THR A 116 -12.84 3.12 5.26
N TYR A 117 -11.87 4.01 5.47
CA TYR A 117 -11.04 4.07 6.67
C TYR A 117 -11.25 5.42 7.36
N ALA A 118 -11.67 5.41 8.63
CA ALA A 118 -11.96 6.62 9.39
C ALA A 118 -11.05 6.74 10.62
N SER A 119 -10.27 7.82 10.69
CA SER A 119 -9.41 8.16 11.83
C SER A 119 -9.43 9.66 12.09
N THR A 120 -8.99 10.08 13.28
CA THR A 120 -8.83 11.51 13.57
C THR A 120 -7.49 11.97 12.99
N TRP A 121 -7.52 12.98 12.12
CA TRP A 121 -6.32 13.53 11.51
C TRP A 121 -5.73 14.60 12.41
N GLU A 122 -4.44 14.50 12.67
CA GLU A 122 -3.70 15.42 13.52
C GLU A 122 -2.46 15.89 12.77
N LYS A 123 -2.26 17.22 12.72
CA LYS A 123 -1.18 17.89 11.98
C LYS A 123 0.19 17.22 12.20
N GLY A 124 0.80 16.75 11.12
CA GLY A 124 2.12 16.11 11.12
C GLY A 124 2.16 14.69 11.71
N ARG A 125 1.00 14.06 11.93
CA ARG A 125 0.90 12.65 12.34
C ARG A 125 0.45 11.76 11.21
N ASP A 126 0.94 10.53 11.24
CA ASP A 126 0.54 9.47 10.34
C ASP A 126 -0.93 9.09 10.56
N ILE A 127 -1.68 8.99 9.46
CA ILE A 127 -3.10 8.65 9.43
C ILE A 127 -3.28 7.13 9.31
N MET A 128 -2.59 6.53 8.33
CA MET A 128 -2.50 5.10 8.07
C MET A 128 -1.50 4.81 6.93
N CYS A 129 -0.99 3.58 6.86
CA CYS A 129 -0.35 3.02 5.67
C CYS A 129 -1.25 1.98 5.02
N PHE A 130 -1.49 2.13 3.72
CA PHE A 130 -2.34 1.25 2.94
C PHE A 130 -1.49 0.38 2.01
N GLU A 131 -1.52 -0.93 2.26
CA GLU A 131 -0.80 -1.96 1.51
C GLU A 131 -1.67 -2.54 0.38
N VAL A 132 -1.08 -2.79 -0.78
CA VAL A 132 -1.80 -3.26 -1.98
C VAL A 132 -1.54 -4.75 -2.25
N PHE A 133 -2.62 -5.53 -2.35
CA PHE A 133 -2.58 -6.95 -2.71
C PHE A 133 -3.53 -7.26 -3.88
N ASN A 134 -3.21 -8.26 -4.70
CA ASN A 134 -4.06 -8.80 -5.78
C ASN A 134 -5.09 -9.81 -5.21
N THR A 135 -5.82 -9.38 -4.18
CA THR A 135 -6.94 -10.13 -3.57
C THR A 135 -7.85 -9.19 -2.77
N ARG A 136 -9.07 -9.64 -2.46
CA ARG A 136 -10.04 -8.96 -1.58
C ARG A 136 -10.53 -9.89 -0.45
N GLU A 137 -9.71 -10.87 -0.08
CA GLU A 137 -9.93 -11.70 1.11
C GLU A 137 -9.95 -10.80 2.36
N ALA A 138 -10.97 -10.93 3.21
CA ALA A 138 -11.22 -9.98 4.30
C ALA A 138 -10.04 -9.82 5.28
N SER A 139 -9.21 -10.86 5.43
CA SER A 139 -7.97 -10.78 6.18
C SER A 139 -6.91 -11.70 5.58
N LEU A 140 -5.66 -11.21 5.56
CA LEU A 140 -4.48 -11.99 5.17
C LEU A 140 -3.62 -12.22 6.43
N PRO A 141 -3.44 -13.47 6.89
CA PRO A 141 -2.62 -13.75 8.07
C PRO A 141 -1.13 -13.76 7.73
N GLY A 142 -0.31 -13.10 8.55
CA GLY A 142 1.14 -13.12 8.41
C GLY A 142 1.82 -11.83 8.88
N LYS A 143 3.08 -11.94 9.29
CA LYS A 143 3.88 -10.81 9.79
C LYS A 143 4.75 -10.18 8.69
N VAL A 144 5.50 -11.03 7.97
CA VAL A 144 6.44 -10.60 6.93
C VAL A 144 5.70 -10.35 5.62
N PHE A 145 5.64 -9.08 5.19
CA PHE A 145 4.92 -8.62 4.01
C PHE A 145 5.19 -9.49 2.76
N LYS A 146 6.47 -9.66 2.41
CA LYS A 146 6.92 -10.40 1.23
C LYS A 146 6.28 -11.80 1.11
N TYR A 147 6.27 -12.57 2.19
CA TYR A 147 5.72 -13.94 2.20
C TYR A 147 4.18 -14.00 2.15
N MET A 148 3.50 -12.90 2.47
CA MET A 148 2.05 -12.77 2.29
C MET A 148 1.69 -12.30 0.89
N TRP A 149 2.56 -11.48 0.30
CA TRP A 149 2.35 -10.83 -0.99
C TRP A 149 2.67 -11.76 -2.15
N GLU A 150 3.79 -12.50 -2.09
CA GLU A 150 4.19 -13.48 -3.12
C GLU A 150 3.05 -14.45 -3.50
N PRO A 151 2.36 -15.16 -2.58
CA PRO A 151 1.36 -16.17 -2.96
C PRO A 151 0.08 -15.61 -3.59
N VAL A 152 -0.20 -14.31 -3.42
CA VAL A 152 -1.41 -13.66 -3.96
C VAL A 152 -1.11 -12.73 -5.14
N TRP A 153 0.15 -12.35 -5.34
CA TRP A 153 0.58 -11.46 -6.42
C TRP A 153 1.38 -12.16 -7.52
N PHE A 154 2.22 -13.13 -7.16
CA PHE A 154 3.43 -13.43 -7.91
C PHE A 154 3.31 -14.75 -8.68
N THR A 155 2.98 -14.66 -9.96
CA THR A 155 3.68 -15.52 -10.93
C THR A 155 4.99 -14.83 -11.34
N PRO A 156 6.03 -15.58 -11.77
CA PRO A 156 7.30 -14.99 -12.20
C PRO A 156 7.17 -13.94 -13.32
N ASP A 157 6.16 -14.09 -14.18
CA ASP A 157 5.90 -13.17 -15.29
C ASP A 157 5.22 -11.86 -14.82
N ASP A 158 4.40 -11.92 -13.76
CA ASP A 158 3.61 -10.78 -13.30
C ASP A 158 4.49 -9.69 -12.67
N ALA A 159 5.50 -10.05 -11.88
CA ALA A 159 6.33 -9.07 -11.16
C ALA A 159 7.28 -8.28 -12.07
N ALA A 160 7.83 -8.92 -13.11
CA ALA A 160 8.59 -8.19 -14.13
C ALA A 160 7.70 -7.18 -14.86
N LYS A 161 6.44 -7.53 -15.12
CA LYS A 161 5.51 -6.83 -16.00
C LYS A 161 4.69 -5.72 -15.35
N TYR A 162 4.10 -5.97 -14.17
CA TYR A 162 3.11 -5.07 -13.57
C TYR A 162 3.69 -4.17 -12.50
N ARG A 163 3.15 -2.95 -12.40
CA ARG A 163 3.48 -1.96 -11.38
C ARG A 163 2.20 -1.52 -10.65
N ILE A 164 2.38 -0.93 -9.48
CA ILE A 164 1.32 -0.34 -8.67
C ILE A 164 1.44 1.17 -8.77
N GLY A 165 0.31 1.84 -8.96
CA GLY A 165 0.20 3.28 -8.87
C GLY A 165 -1.04 3.68 -8.08
N TYR A 166 -1.11 4.95 -7.73
CA TYR A 166 -2.19 5.51 -6.92
C TYR A 166 -2.80 6.73 -7.58
N ALA A 167 -4.05 7.03 -7.23
CA ALA A 167 -4.69 8.30 -7.51
C ALA A 167 -5.35 8.80 -6.23
N VAL A 168 -5.27 10.11 -5.99
CA VAL A 168 -5.90 10.76 -4.84
C VAL A 168 -6.85 11.85 -5.31
N ASP A 169 -8.09 11.79 -4.81
CA ASP A 169 -9.16 12.74 -5.12
C ASP A 169 -9.71 13.35 -3.84
N PHE A 170 -9.60 14.67 -3.71
CA PHE A 170 -10.14 15.38 -2.55
C PHE A 170 -10.65 16.78 -2.92
N THR A 171 -11.52 17.32 -2.07
CA THR A 171 -12.07 18.67 -2.22
C THR A 171 -11.64 19.50 -1.02
N LEU A 172 -11.25 20.74 -1.26
CA LEU A 172 -11.00 21.74 -0.21
C LEU A 172 -12.31 22.40 0.21
N LYS A 173 -12.36 22.96 1.43
CA LYS A 173 -13.53 23.66 1.97
C LYS A 173 -13.97 24.89 1.17
N ASP A 174 -13.16 25.39 0.24
CA ASP A 174 -13.52 26.45 -0.72
C ASP A 174 -14.16 25.92 -2.02
N GLY A 175 -14.31 24.59 -2.16
CA GLY A 175 -14.85 23.92 -3.34
C GLY A 175 -13.79 23.52 -4.38
N THR A 176 -12.51 23.85 -4.18
CA THR A 176 -11.42 23.42 -5.08
C THR A 176 -11.29 21.92 -5.09
N LYS A 177 -11.39 21.30 -6.26
CA LYS A 177 -11.19 19.85 -6.45
C LYS A 177 -9.76 19.58 -6.88
N ILE A 178 -9.13 18.61 -6.23
CA ILE A 178 -7.79 18.14 -6.53
C ILE A 178 -7.91 16.67 -6.92
N HIS A 179 -7.41 16.35 -8.11
CA HIS A 179 -7.17 15.00 -8.60
C HIS A 179 -5.68 14.89 -8.91
N LYS A 180 -4.98 13.89 -8.37
CA LYS A 180 -3.56 13.69 -8.64
C LYS A 180 -3.26 12.20 -8.79
N MET A 181 -2.70 11.85 -9.93
CA MET A 181 -2.03 10.58 -10.16
C MET A 181 -0.68 10.57 -9.43
N LEU A 182 -0.36 9.46 -8.78
CA LEU A 182 0.89 9.24 -8.05
C LEU A 182 1.49 7.91 -8.55
N ILE A 183 2.41 7.99 -9.51
CA ILE A 183 3.07 6.83 -10.16
C ILE A 183 4.58 6.78 -9.88
N GLU A 184 5.15 7.85 -9.33
CA GLU A 184 6.53 7.89 -8.84
C GLU A 184 6.65 8.77 -7.58
N PRO A 185 7.72 8.63 -6.76
CA PRO A 185 7.87 9.39 -5.52
C PRO A 185 7.74 10.91 -5.66
N GLU A 186 8.23 11.53 -6.75
CA GLU A 186 8.13 12.99 -6.95
C GLU A 186 6.67 13.50 -7.12
N ASP A 187 5.72 12.65 -7.53
CA ASP A 187 4.31 13.06 -7.64
C ASP A 187 3.69 13.49 -6.30
N THR A 188 4.23 12.98 -5.19
CA THR A 188 3.74 13.23 -3.82
C THR A 188 3.94 14.67 -3.35
N LEU A 189 4.83 15.42 -4.01
CA LEU A 189 5.31 16.72 -3.53
C LEU A 189 4.29 17.86 -3.68
N GLU A 190 3.41 17.78 -4.68
CA GLU A 190 2.59 18.90 -5.16
C GLU A 190 1.52 19.35 -4.13
N TYR A 191 1.01 18.42 -3.33
CA TYR A 191 -0.09 18.66 -2.38
C TYR A 191 0.26 18.35 -0.91
N LYS A 192 1.54 18.10 -0.62
CA LYS A 192 2.05 17.73 0.72
C LYS A 192 1.61 18.65 1.86
N LYS A 193 1.34 19.93 1.56
CA LYS A 193 0.83 20.88 2.57
C LYS A 193 -0.56 20.51 3.10
N TYR A 194 -1.39 19.82 2.33
CA TYR A 194 -2.71 19.34 2.75
C TYR A 194 -2.62 17.89 3.26
N MET A 195 -1.97 17.02 2.49
CA MET A 195 -1.78 15.61 2.80
C MET A 195 -0.42 15.18 2.26
N GLU A 196 0.44 14.69 3.13
CA GLU A 196 1.75 14.15 2.78
C GLU A 196 1.56 12.67 2.42
N PHE A 197 2.16 12.25 1.30
CA PHE A 197 2.09 10.89 0.79
C PHE A 197 3.49 10.29 0.74
N TYR A 198 3.65 9.07 1.23
CA TYR A 198 4.93 8.36 1.25
C TYR A 198 4.74 6.96 0.66
N MET A 199 5.46 6.62 -0.40
CA MET A 199 5.34 5.32 -1.06
C MET A 199 6.46 4.38 -0.66
N TYR A 200 6.17 3.10 -0.52
CA TYR A 200 7.15 2.10 -0.08
C TYR A 200 7.18 0.93 -1.07
N ASP A 201 8.35 0.32 -1.21
CA ASP A 201 8.53 -0.98 -1.88
C ASP A 201 8.83 -2.01 -0.80
N ASP A 202 7.77 -2.52 -0.18
CA ASP A 202 7.78 -3.47 0.93
C ASP A 202 8.18 -4.88 0.47
N TYR A 203 8.09 -5.16 -0.84
CA TYR A 203 8.42 -6.46 -1.45
C TYR A 203 9.93 -6.69 -1.58
N HIS A 204 10.70 -5.64 -1.93
CA HIS A 204 12.17 -5.71 -2.02
C HIS A 204 12.89 -5.53 -0.69
N GLN A 205 12.19 -5.27 0.41
CA GLN A 205 12.83 -5.10 1.73
C GLN A 205 13.41 -6.40 2.28
N THR A 206 14.53 -6.24 3.00
CA THR A 206 15.14 -7.33 3.76
C THR A 206 14.39 -7.47 5.10
N PRO A 207 13.80 -8.65 5.42
CA PRO A 207 13.05 -8.83 6.65
C PRO A 207 13.87 -8.48 7.91
N GLY A 208 13.29 -7.63 8.78
CA GLY A 208 13.94 -7.19 10.02
C GLY A 208 14.96 -6.05 9.87
N VAL A 209 15.15 -5.50 8.67
CA VAL A 209 15.96 -4.30 8.46
C VAL A 209 15.05 -3.07 8.42
N TRP A 210 15.48 -1.97 9.05
CA TRP A 210 14.78 -0.68 8.96
C TRP A 210 14.88 -0.11 7.55
N TYR A 211 13.78 0.46 7.06
CA TYR A 211 13.72 1.14 5.76
C TYR A 211 12.79 2.35 5.81
N SER A 212 13.00 3.28 4.87
CA SER A 212 12.17 4.45 4.64
C SER A 212 11.25 4.25 3.43
N HIS A 213 10.45 5.27 3.13
CA HIS A 213 9.81 5.40 1.83
C HIS A 213 10.84 5.45 0.70
N VAL A 214 10.42 5.11 -0.52
CA VAL A 214 11.25 5.18 -1.72
C VAL A 214 11.50 6.64 -2.06
N GLU A 215 12.77 7.04 -2.07
CA GLU A 215 13.19 8.31 -2.68
C GLU A 215 13.27 8.18 -4.21
N GLN A 216 13.04 9.27 -4.94
CA GLN A 216 13.19 9.29 -6.40
C GLN A 216 14.62 8.88 -6.85
N SER A 217 15.63 9.14 -6.01
CA SER A 217 17.03 8.73 -6.21
C SER A 217 17.21 7.20 -6.27
N ALA A 218 16.31 6.44 -5.64
CA ALA A 218 16.30 4.98 -5.59
C ALA A 218 15.22 4.35 -6.51
N TYR A 219 14.23 5.14 -6.93
CA TYR A 219 13.16 4.68 -7.82
C TYR A 219 13.71 4.28 -9.19
N ASN A 220 13.37 3.07 -9.64
CA ASN A 220 13.86 2.51 -10.89
C ASN A 220 12.85 1.49 -11.46
N SER A 221 13.20 0.85 -12.58
CA SER A 221 12.32 -0.11 -13.28
C SER A 221 11.86 -1.27 -12.41
N ASP A 222 12.67 -1.68 -11.44
CA ASP A 222 12.43 -2.87 -10.64
C ASP A 222 11.61 -2.54 -9.38
N THR A 223 11.45 -1.26 -9.05
CA THR A 223 10.65 -0.82 -7.89
C THR A 223 9.18 -1.16 -8.06
N ILE A 224 8.56 -1.71 -7.02
CA ILE A 224 7.12 -1.95 -6.92
C ILE A 224 6.60 -1.17 -5.72
N LEU A 225 5.82 -0.11 -5.96
CA LEU A 225 5.30 0.79 -4.93
C LEU A 225 4.11 0.14 -4.19
N THR A 226 4.39 -0.90 -3.40
CA THR A 226 3.42 -1.82 -2.78
C THR A 226 2.57 -1.22 -1.66
N SER A 227 2.97 -0.10 -1.06
CA SER A 227 2.11 0.63 -0.12
C SER A 227 2.27 2.15 -0.21
N ILE A 228 1.27 2.84 0.34
CA ILE A 228 1.24 4.31 0.47
C ILE A 228 0.80 4.70 1.89
N LYS A 229 1.63 5.49 2.57
CA LYS A 229 1.32 6.11 3.86
C LYS A 229 0.81 7.53 3.68
N PHE A 230 -0.25 7.84 4.42
CA PHE A 230 -0.84 9.17 4.51
C PHE A 230 -0.42 9.80 5.84
N THR A 231 0.03 11.05 5.80
CA THR A 231 0.40 11.85 6.98
C THR A 231 -0.26 13.21 6.85
N ALA A 232 -0.94 13.69 7.89
CA ALA A 232 -1.75 14.91 7.78
C ALA A 232 -0.84 16.15 7.59
N GLY A 233 -1.01 16.86 6.47
CA GLY A 233 -0.18 18.03 6.14
C GLY A 233 -0.40 19.23 7.05
N GLN A 234 0.40 20.28 6.86
CA GLN A 234 0.35 21.52 7.65
C GLN A 234 -0.99 22.27 7.62
N GLU A 235 -1.76 22.08 6.53
CA GLU A 235 -3.06 22.68 6.18
C GLU A 235 -4.15 21.58 5.95
N TYR A 236 -3.99 20.39 6.54
CA TYR A 236 -4.95 19.26 6.40
C TYR A 236 -6.40 19.64 6.73
N ASP A 237 -6.57 20.62 7.63
CA ASP A 237 -7.84 21.17 8.08
C ASP A 237 -8.60 21.93 6.98
N LYS A 238 -7.96 22.22 5.84
CA LYS A 238 -8.61 22.80 4.65
C LYS A 238 -9.26 21.75 3.75
N ILE A 239 -8.95 20.46 3.92
CA ILE A 239 -9.66 19.37 3.22
C ILE A 239 -11.08 19.27 3.79
N ASP A 240 -12.06 19.01 2.92
CA ASP A 240 -13.46 18.76 3.30
C ASP A 240 -13.66 17.33 3.83
N GLY A 241 -12.93 17.00 4.90
CA GLY A 241 -13.06 15.76 5.68
C GLY A 241 -12.69 14.44 4.99
N LYS A 242 -12.46 14.42 3.67
CA LYS A 242 -12.33 13.18 2.89
C LYS A 242 -11.25 13.27 1.80
N VAL A 243 -10.43 12.23 1.72
CA VAL A 243 -9.58 11.92 0.56
C VAL A 243 -9.98 10.55 0.03
N THR A 244 -10.32 10.46 -1.25
CA THR A 244 -10.50 9.17 -1.93
C THR A 244 -9.13 8.67 -2.36
N LEU A 245 -8.70 7.52 -1.87
CA LEU A 245 -7.50 6.82 -2.34
C LEU A 245 -7.93 5.74 -3.32
N THR A 246 -7.42 5.78 -4.54
CA THR A 246 -7.51 4.68 -5.50
C THR A 246 -6.13 4.07 -5.67
N ALA A 247 -6.00 2.76 -5.49
CA ALA A 247 -4.85 2.01 -5.97
C ALA A 247 -5.21 1.29 -7.27
N PHE A 248 -4.25 1.18 -8.19
CA PHE A 248 -4.41 0.48 -9.44
C PHE A 248 -3.16 -0.31 -9.82
N ILE A 249 -3.37 -1.38 -10.58
CA ILE A 249 -2.33 -2.26 -11.09
C ILE A 249 -2.27 -2.09 -12.61
N TYR A 250 -1.07 -1.85 -13.13
CA TYR A 250 -0.89 -1.49 -14.53
C TYR A 250 0.34 -2.13 -15.15
N ASP A 251 0.27 -2.38 -16.45
CA ASP A 251 1.40 -2.75 -17.30
C ASP A 251 1.89 -1.45 -17.99
N PRO A 252 3.11 -0.96 -17.69
CA PRO A 252 3.65 0.26 -18.29
C PRO A 252 3.68 0.25 -19.84
N ALA A 253 3.72 -0.92 -20.47
CA ALA A 253 3.72 -1.06 -21.93
C ALA A 253 2.31 -1.17 -22.54
N ALA A 254 1.26 -1.39 -21.74
CA ALA A 254 -0.10 -1.64 -22.23
C ALA A 254 -0.92 -0.38 -22.59
N GLY A 255 -0.34 0.82 -22.46
CA GLY A 255 -1.00 2.07 -22.84
C GLY A 255 -2.24 2.42 -21.99
N GLN A 256 -2.24 2.04 -20.71
CA GLN A 256 -3.39 2.15 -19.80
C GLN A 256 -3.60 3.55 -19.21
N PHE A 257 -3.09 4.60 -19.85
CA PHE A 257 -3.22 5.99 -19.42
C PHE A 257 -3.79 6.86 -20.54
N ASP A 258 -4.69 7.78 -20.19
CA ASP A 258 -5.22 8.75 -21.16
C ASP A 258 -4.22 9.87 -21.49
N LYS A 259 -4.63 10.81 -22.35
CA LYS A 259 -3.79 11.94 -22.77
C LYS A 259 -3.51 12.98 -21.67
N ALA A 260 -4.27 12.95 -20.57
CA ALA A 260 -4.05 13.78 -19.39
C ALA A 260 -3.23 13.05 -18.31
N GLY A 261 -2.91 11.77 -18.51
CA GLY A 261 -2.14 10.94 -17.57
C GLY A 261 -3.00 10.14 -16.60
N ASN A 262 -4.33 10.15 -16.72
CA ASN A 262 -5.22 9.40 -15.83
C ASN A 262 -5.20 7.92 -16.18
N TYR A 263 -5.22 7.03 -15.18
CA TYR A 263 -5.33 5.59 -15.41
C TYR A 263 -6.71 5.21 -15.99
N THR A 264 -6.70 4.30 -16.97
CA THR A 264 -7.89 3.84 -17.71
C THR A 264 -8.04 2.32 -17.75
N GLY A 265 -7.16 1.58 -17.06
CA GLY A 265 -7.28 0.13 -16.94
C GLY A 265 -8.39 -0.30 -15.98
N SER A 266 -8.68 -1.61 -15.97
CA SER A 266 -9.78 -2.21 -15.21
C SER A 266 -9.40 -2.70 -13.80
N VAL A 267 -8.11 -2.73 -13.45
CA VAL A 267 -7.63 -3.36 -12.21
C VAL A 267 -7.31 -2.28 -11.19
N TYR A 268 -8.35 -1.81 -10.49
CA TYR A 268 -8.25 -0.80 -9.46
C TYR A 268 -9.19 -1.06 -8.28
N TYR A 269 -8.95 -0.36 -7.18
CA TYR A 269 -9.85 -0.31 -6.02
C TYR A 269 -9.71 1.01 -5.29
N SER A 270 -10.84 1.53 -4.81
CA SER A 270 -10.93 2.85 -4.19
C SER A 270 -11.53 2.76 -2.79
N ILE A 271 -10.97 3.54 -1.86
CA ILE A 271 -11.47 3.73 -0.50
C ILE A 271 -11.55 5.22 -0.18
N ASP A 272 -12.48 5.58 0.70
CA ASP A 272 -12.55 6.88 1.34
C ASP A 272 -11.73 6.87 2.64
N VAL A 273 -10.70 7.69 2.69
CA VAL A 273 -9.97 8.03 3.90
C VAL A 273 -10.67 9.26 4.50
N VAL A 274 -11.21 9.13 5.71
CA VAL A 274 -12.11 10.12 6.33
C VAL A 274 -11.55 10.61 7.66
N ASN A 275 -11.64 11.92 7.89
CA ASN A 275 -11.35 12.57 9.17
C ASN A 275 -12.58 12.49 10.10
N ARG A 276 -12.38 12.15 11.38
CA ARG A 276 -13.44 12.05 12.41
C ARG A 276 -13.12 12.89 13.66
#